data_AF-A0A2D1SWZ3-F1
#
_entry.id   AF-A0A2D1SWZ3-F1
#
_cell.length_a   1.000
_cell.length_b   1.000
_cell.length_c   1.000
_cell.angle_alpha   90.00
_cell.angle_beta   90.00
_cell.angle_gamma   90.00
#
_symmetry.space_group_name_H-M   'P 1'
#
loop_
_entity.id
_entity.type
_entity.pdbx_description
1 polymer ?
#
loop_
_entity_poly.entity_id
_entity_poly.type
_entity_poly.pdbx_seq_one_letter_code
_entity_poly.pdbx_strand_id
1 'polypeptide(L)'
;MHNLTSLSSPNARISSWEALQYAINLVSLDISGNSITDFSPLKELSKLDDLNAHPQIVEVTSITGPVTTMENLVKGLDGNYLNPFQIGLRHTKTNKEIYVDVEQIVPNADQFTIDLSEEDNGTYMLVIAYKLKEDTLIQLVYFVENQKLIQYEQINHSKVNIEEN
;
A
#
# COMPACT_ATOMS: atom_id res chain seq x y z
N MET A 1 20.57 -20.85 13.83
CA MET A 1 20.60 -19.49 13.26
C MET A 1 21.81 -18.66 13.71
N HIS A 2 22.41 -18.90 14.88
CA HIS A 2 23.52 -18.05 15.38
C HIS A 2 24.83 -18.08 14.57
N ASN A 3 25.03 -18.98 13.61
CA ASN A 3 26.25 -18.96 12.77
C ASN A 3 26.02 -18.30 11.40
N LEU A 4 24.79 -17.90 11.10
CA LEU A 4 24.46 -17.30 9.81
C LEU A 4 24.99 -15.85 9.81
N THR A 5 25.97 -15.59 8.96
CA THR A 5 26.58 -14.25 8.78
C THR A 5 26.16 -13.60 7.48
N SER A 6 25.71 -14.38 6.51
CA SER A 6 25.26 -13.89 5.20
C SER A 6 24.11 -14.73 4.69
N LEU A 7 23.11 -14.10 4.09
CA LEU A 7 22.00 -14.75 3.43
C LEU A 7 21.65 -14.00 2.16
N SER A 8 21.49 -14.72 1.05
CA SER A 8 21.00 -14.17 -0.21
C SER A 8 19.84 -15.02 -0.70
N SER A 9 18.73 -14.37 -1.01
CA SER A 9 17.47 -14.99 -1.45
C SER A 9 16.66 -14.02 -2.33
N PRO A 10 17.26 -13.53 -3.44
CA PRO A 10 16.59 -12.63 -4.34
C PRO A 10 15.49 -13.35 -5.14
N ASN A 11 14.39 -12.67 -5.43
CA ASN A 11 13.29 -13.19 -6.26
C ASN A 11 12.69 -14.53 -5.79
N ALA A 12 12.74 -14.78 -4.49
CA ALA A 12 12.29 -16.03 -3.88
C ALA A 12 10.79 -16.04 -3.56
N ARG A 13 10.05 -14.96 -3.88
CA ARG A 13 8.63 -14.75 -3.57
C ARG A 13 8.33 -14.85 -2.07
N ILE A 14 9.28 -14.41 -1.25
CA ILE A 14 9.17 -14.50 0.20
C ILE A 14 8.40 -13.27 0.71
N SER A 15 7.40 -13.51 1.55
CA SER A 15 6.57 -12.48 2.18
C SER A 15 6.79 -12.35 3.69
N SER A 16 7.47 -13.31 4.34
CA SER A 16 7.77 -13.28 5.77
C SER A 16 9.20 -13.69 6.07
N TRP A 17 9.82 -12.97 7.01
CA TRP A 17 11.19 -13.17 7.48
C TRP A 17 11.31 -13.17 9.00
N GLU A 18 10.22 -13.44 9.72
CA GLU A 18 10.19 -13.43 11.18
C GLU A 18 11.32 -14.27 11.80
N ALA A 19 11.66 -15.41 11.19
CA ALA A 19 12.74 -16.28 11.67
C ALA A 19 14.14 -15.62 11.64
N LEU A 20 14.35 -14.57 10.83
CA LEU A 20 15.63 -13.85 10.76
C LEU A 20 15.94 -13.08 12.03
N GLN A 21 14.96 -12.78 12.89
CA GLN A 21 15.21 -12.14 14.18
C GLN A 21 16.19 -12.94 15.06
N TYR A 22 16.31 -14.26 14.83
CA TYR A 22 17.23 -15.14 15.56
C TYR A 22 18.63 -15.22 14.92
N ALA A 23 18.84 -14.64 13.75
CA ALA A 23 20.12 -14.60 13.04
C ALA A 23 21.00 -13.44 13.53
N ILE A 24 21.20 -13.34 14.85
CA ILE A 24 21.90 -12.22 15.53
C ILE A 24 23.34 -11.94 15.04
N ASN A 25 23.93 -12.86 14.28
CA ASN A 25 25.27 -12.74 13.70
C ASN A 25 25.26 -12.38 12.21
N LEU A 26 24.09 -12.12 11.63
CA LEU A 26 23.91 -11.74 10.24
C LEU A 26 24.54 -10.36 9.98
N VAL A 27 25.34 -10.28 8.93
CA VAL A 27 26.08 -9.08 8.50
C VAL A 27 25.62 -8.59 7.14
N SER A 28 25.29 -9.51 6.23
CA SER A 28 24.80 -9.20 4.89
C SER A 28 23.51 -9.96 4.58
N LEU A 29 22.51 -9.25 4.07
CA LEU A 29 21.21 -9.78 3.69
C LEU A 29 20.79 -9.24 2.32
N ASP A 30 20.65 -10.13 1.34
CA ASP A 30 20.04 -9.81 0.06
C ASP A 30 18.68 -10.51 -0.07
N ILE A 31 17.63 -9.69 -0.04
CA ILE A 31 16.21 -10.08 -0.15
C ILE A 31 15.53 -9.27 -1.24
N SER A 32 16.29 -8.80 -2.23
CA SER A 32 15.79 -8.05 -3.38
C SER A 32 14.75 -8.82 -4.22
N GLY A 33 13.81 -8.10 -4.83
CA GLY A 33 12.81 -8.69 -5.73
C GLY A 33 11.79 -9.59 -5.02
N ASN A 34 11.45 -9.30 -3.77
CA ASN A 34 10.46 -10.04 -2.99
C ASN A 34 9.18 -9.18 -2.75
N SER A 35 8.34 -9.60 -1.81
CA SER A 35 7.06 -8.95 -1.45
C SER A 35 6.97 -8.68 0.04
N ILE A 36 8.04 -8.12 0.62
CA ILE A 36 8.19 -7.90 2.05
C ILE A 36 7.67 -6.53 2.42
N THR A 37 6.82 -6.47 3.44
CA THR A 37 6.31 -5.20 3.98
C THR A 37 6.71 -4.97 5.43
N ASP A 38 7.02 -6.03 6.20
CA ASP A 38 7.44 -5.91 7.58
C ASP A 38 8.94 -6.16 7.75
N PHE A 39 9.70 -5.08 7.98
CA PHE A 39 11.14 -5.13 8.23
C PHE A 39 11.48 -5.10 9.72
N SER A 40 10.49 -5.06 10.61
CA SER A 40 10.70 -5.05 12.05
C SER A 40 11.45 -6.28 12.60
N PRO A 41 11.39 -7.49 12.00
CA PRO A 41 12.22 -8.61 12.45
C PRO A 41 13.74 -8.35 12.35
N LEU A 42 14.17 -7.37 11.55
CA LEU A 42 15.58 -7.01 11.39
C LEU A 42 16.08 -6.02 12.46
N LYS A 43 15.18 -5.46 13.28
CA LYS A 43 15.46 -4.40 14.24
C LYS A 43 16.61 -4.71 15.19
N GLU A 44 16.65 -5.94 15.69
CA GLU A 44 17.63 -6.38 16.69
C GLU A 44 18.92 -6.96 16.07
N LEU A 45 19.03 -6.98 14.74
CA LEU A 45 20.21 -7.49 14.04
C LEU A 45 21.31 -6.43 13.98
N SER A 46 21.90 -6.13 15.13
CA SER A 46 22.87 -5.04 15.31
C SER A 46 24.17 -5.18 14.50
N LYS A 47 24.41 -6.34 13.87
CA LYS A 47 25.56 -6.61 13.01
C LYS A 47 25.25 -6.48 11.52
N LEU A 48 23.97 -6.32 11.15
CA LEU A 48 23.54 -6.20 9.77
C LEU A 48 23.99 -4.84 9.22
N ASP A 49 24.98 -4.87 8.35
CA ASP A 49 25.60 -3.68 7.76
C ASP A 49 25.16 -3.53 6.30
N ASP A 50 25.07 -4.65 5.59
CA ASP A 50 24.70 -4.72 4.18
C ASP A 50 23.28 -5.30 4.02
N LEU A 51 22.34 -4.46 3.61
CA LEU A 51 20.96 -4.85 3.35
C LEU A 51 20.55 -4.42 1.95
N ASN A 52 20.40 -5.39 1.05
CA ASN A 52 19.74 -5.18 -0.23
C ASN A 52 18.31 -5.73 -0.15
N ALA A 53 17.33 -4.83 -0.11
CA ALA A 53 15.91 -5.20 -0.15
C ALA A 53 15.17 -4.55 -1.31
N HIS A 54 15.88 -4.05 -2.33
CA HIS A 54 15.25 -3.35 -3.45
C HIS A 54 15.17 -4.23 -4.70
N PRO A 55 14.03 -4.29 -5.42
CA PRO A 55 12.71 -3.75 -5.08
C PRO A 55 11.89 -4.69 -4.20
N GLN A 56 10.87 -4.16 -3.51
CA GLN A 56 9.74 -4.96 -3.00
C GLN A 56 8.45 -4.55 -3.71
N ILE A 57 7.73 -5.53 -4.27
CA ILE A 57 6.45 -5.29 -4.94
C ILE A 57 5.40 -6.20 -4.33
N VAL A 58 4.30 -5.62 -3.90
CA VAL A 58 3.16 -6.35 -3.32
C VAL A 58 1.91 -6.01 -4.11
N GLU A 59 1.32 -7.04 -4.71
CA GLU A 59 0.01 -6.94 -5.34
C GLU A 59 -1.06 -7.16 -4.27
N VAL A 60 -1.97 -6.20 -4.14
CA VAL A 60 -3.06 -6.25 -3.17
C VAL A 60 -4.41 -6.27 -3.91
N THR A 61 -5.41 -6.85 -3.25
CA THR A 61 -6.77 -7.01 -3.78
C THR A 61 -7.46 -5.68 -4.09
N SER A 62 -8.49 -5.74 -4.93
CA SER A 62 -9.31 -4.57 -5.26
C SER A 62 -10.06 -4.02 -4.06
N ILE A 63 -10.13 -2.70 -3.93
CA ILE A 63 -10.94 -1.99 -2.94
C ILE A 63 -11.99 -1.11 -3.65
N THR A 64 -13.10 -0.82 -2.98
CA THR A 64 -14.20 -0.01 -3.52
C THR A 64 -14.16 1.40 -2.91
N GLY A 65 -14.30 2.41 -3.76
CA GLY A 65 -14.42 3.83 -3.39
C GLY A 65 -15.88 4.28 -3.19
N PRO A 66 -16.15 5.61 -3.17
CA PRO A 66 -15.24 6.71 -3.50
C PRO A 66 -14.28 7.11 -2.37
N VAL A 67 -14.66 6.90 -1.12
CA VAL A 67 -13.82 7.17 0.06
C VAL A 67 -13.46 5.83 0.69
N THR A 68 -12.17 5.53 0.78
CA THR A 68 -11.71 4.24 1.30
C THR A 68 -10.59 4.45 2.32
N THR A 69 -10.68 3.75 3.44
CA THR A 69 -9.62 3.72 4.46
C THR A 69 -8.75 2.51 4.20
N MET A 70 -7.46 2.74 4.08
CA MET A 70 -6.46 1.72 3.80
C MET A 70 -5.60 1.49 5.04
N GLU A 71 -5.40 0.23 5.38
CA GLU A 71 -4.39 -0.16 6.35
C GLU A 71 -2.99 0.08 5.79
N ASN A 72 -2.11 0.66 6.60
CA ASN A 72 -0.70 0.77 6.29
C ASN A 72 -0.03 -0.58 6.56
N LEU A 73 0.48 -1.22 5.51
CA LEU A 73 1.05 -2.55 5.60
C LEU A 73 2.57 -2.55 5.85
N VAL A 74 3.22 -1.39 5.78
CA VAL A 74 4.68 -1.30 5.71
C VAL A 74 5.27 -0.85 7.03
N LYS A 75 6.11 -1.68 7.64
CA LYS A 75 6.86 -1.38 8.87
C LYS A 75 8.35 -1.27 8.60
N GLY A 76 8.95 -0.23 9.18
CA GLY A 76 10.38 0.05 9.10
C GLY A 76 11.23 -0.83 10.02
N LEU A 77 12.54 -0.60 9.96
CA LEU A 77 13.52 -1.26 10.83
C LEU A 77 13.35 -0.90 12.31
N ASP A 78 12.70 0.22 12.62
CA ASP A 78 12.39 0.65 13.99
C ASP A 78 11.14 -0.04 14.56
N GLY A 79 10.38 -0.75 13.73
CA GLY A 79 9.11 -1.40 14.05
C GLY A 79 7.89 -0.51 13.91
N ASN A 80 8.05 0.76 13.53
CA ASN A 80 6.94 1.68 13.28
C ASN A 80 6.45 1.56 11.84
N TYR A 81 5.22 1.97 11.59
CA TYR A 81 4.71 2.11 10.23
C TYR A 81 5.50 3.19 9.48
N LEU A 82 5.90 2.89 8.24
CA LEU A 82 6.53 3.89 7.40
C LEU A 82 5.48 4.85 6.86
N ASN A 83 5.86 6.13 6.74
CA ASN A 83 5.06 7.09 5.98
C ASN A 83 5.23 6.82 4.48
N PRO A 84 4.15 6.83 3.69
CA PRO A 84 4.26 6.82 2.24
C PRO A 84 5.13 7.98 1.75
N PHE A 85 6.12 7.68 0.92
CA PHE A 85 6.91 8.70 0.22
C PHE A 85 6.12 9.30 -0.95
N GLN A 86 5.26 8.49 -1.59
CA GLN A 86 4.40 8.93 -2.68
C GLN A 86 3.18 8.03 -2.77
N ILE A 87 2.01 8.62 -3.05
CA ILE A 87 0.79 7.90 -3.40
C ILE A 87 0.28 8.47 -4.71
N GLY A 88 0.19 7.62 -5.73
CA GLY A 88 -0.31 7.99 -7.06
C GLY A 88 -1.42 7.07 -7.51
N LEU A 89 -2.45 7.63 -8.12
CA LEU A 89 -3.51 6.89 -8.79
C LEU A 89 -3.51 7.22 -10.28
N ARG A 90 -3.79 6.23 -11.11
CA ARG A 90 -3.99 6.41 -12.55
C ARG A 90 -5.30 5.77 -12.98
N HIS A 91 -6.22 6.56 -13.52
CA HIS A 91 -7.45 6.03 -14.09
C HIS A 91 -7.13 5.12 -15.28
N THR A 92 -7.61 3.88 -15.24
CA THR A 92 -7.16 2.84 -16.18
C THR A 92 -7.63 3.05 -17.63
N LYS A 93 -8.68 3.84 -17.84
CA LYS A 93 -9.21 4.14 -19.19
C LYS A 93 -8.75 5.48 -19.75
N THR A 94 -8.65 6.50 -18.91
CA THR A 94 -8.36 7.88 -19.36
C THR A 94 -6.89 8.28 -19.13
N ASN A 95 -6.13 7.48 -18.38
CA ASN A 95 -4.78 7.80 -17.92
C ASN A 95 -4.70 9.08 -17.07
N LYS A 96 -5.82 9.59 -16.54
CA LYS A 96 -5.80 10.69 -15.57
C LYS A 96 -4.99 10.27 -14.35
N GLU A 97 -4.00 11.07 -13.97
CA GLU A 97 -3.18 10.85 -12.79
C GLU A 97 -3.62 11.76 -11.63
N ILE A 98 -3.64 11.20 -10.43
CA ILE A 98 -3.98 11.88 -9.17
C ILE A 98 -2.86 11.56 -8.19
N TYR A 99 -2.43 12.55 -7.42
CA TYR A 99 -1.45 12.36 -6.36
C TYR A 99 -2.06 12.79 -5.02
N VAL A 100 -1.91 11.95 -4.01
CA VAL A 100 -2.34 12.29 -2.64
C VAL A 100 -1.22 13.07 -1.97
N ASP A 101 -1.59 14.12 -1.26
CA ASP A 101 -0.68 14.89 -0.42
C ASP A 101 -0.29 14.07 0.82
N VAL A 102 0.85 13.38 0.72
CA VAL A 102 1.36 12.51 1.79
C VAL A 102 1.80 13.29 3.02
N GLU A 103 2.01 14.60 2.92
CA GLU A 103 2.40 15.45 4.07
C GLU A 103 1.23 15.65 5.05
N GLN A 104 -0.01 15.42 4.60
CA GLN A 104 -1.20 15.48 5.46
C GLN A 104 -1.48 14.18 6.22
N ILE A 105 -0.78 13.09 5.87
CA ILE A 105 -0.91 11.82 6.58
C ILE A 105 -0.21 11.93 7.93
N VAL A 106 -0.90 11.51 9.00
CA VAL A 106 -0.33 11.49 10.35
C VAL A 106 0.93 10.61 10.36
N PRO A 107 2.05 11.08 10.93
CA PRO A 107 3.28 10.29 10.97
C PRO A 107 3.09 8.92 11.64
N ASN A 108 3.61 7.88 10.99
CA ASN A 108 3.55 6.47 11.40
C ASN A 108 2.11 5.95 11.59
N ALA A 109 1.14 6.53 10.86
CA ALA A 109 -0.23 6.07 10.92
C ALA A 109 -0.35 4.61 10.44
N ASP A 110 -1.13 3.84 11.19
CA ASP A 110 -1.52 2.47 10.87
C ASP A 110 -2.59 2.39 9.77
N GLN A 111 -3.21 3.52 9.44
CA GLN A 111 -4.17 3.65 8.35
C GLN A 111 -4.20 5.08 7.79
N PHE A 112 -4.66 5.22 6.54
CA PHE A 112 -4.91 6.52 5.91
C PHE A 112 -6.08 6.42 4.92
N THR A 113 -6.69 7.56 4.59
CA THR A 113 -7.86 7.62 3.70
C THR A 113 -7.45 8.08 2.30
N ILE A 114 -8.01 7.42 1.29
CA ILE A 114 -7.99 7.87 -0.10
C ILE A 114 -9.40 8.32 -0.46
N ASP A 115 -9.52 9.54 -0.97
CA ASP A 115 -10.78 10.14 -1.37
C ASP A 115 -10.81 10.40 -2.89
N LEU A 116 -11.76 9.77 -3.56
CA LEU A 116 -12.05 9.89 -4.99
C LEU A 116 -13.47 10.43 -5.23
N SER A 117 -14.10 11.08 -4.25
CA SER A 117 -15.45 11.63 -4.36
C SER A 117 -15.59 12.64 -5.51
N GLU A 118 -14.53 13.43 -5.74
CA GLU A 118 -14.47 14.45 -6.79
C GLU A 118 -13.99 13.89 -8.14
N GLU A 119 -13.59 12.62 -8.18
CA GLU A 119 -12.93 11.99 -9.33
C GLU A 119 -13.90 11.17 -10.17
N ASP A 120 -13.60 10.90 -11.43
CA ASP A 120 -14.51 10.18 -12.33
C ASP A 120 -14.78 8.74 -11.86
N ASN A 121 -15.96 8.20 -12.18
CA ASN A 121 -16.27 6.79 -11.97
C ASN A 121 -15.37 5.89 -12.81
N GLY A 122 -14.96 4.76 -12.24
CA GLY A 122 -14.19 3.73 -12.92
C GLY A 122 -13.04 3.19 -12.08
N THR A 123 -12.22 2.36 -12.70
CA THR A 123 -11.10 1.69 -12.03
C THR A 123 -9.84 2.55 -12.10
N TYR A 124 -9.21 2.75 -10.95
CA TYR A 124 -7.91 3.39 -10.79
C TYR A 124 -6.87 2.35 -10.40
N MET A 125 -5.71 2.38 -11.02
CA MET A 125 -4.51 1.72 -10.50
C MET A 125 -3.89 2.64 -9.45
N LEU A 126 -3.80 2.17 -8.21
CA LEU A 126 -3.22 2.89 -7.09
C LEU A 126 -1.84 2.30 -6.78
N VAL A 127 -0.83 3.16 -6.70
CA VAL A 127 0.53 2.82 -6.30
C VAL A 127 0.89 3.61 -5.06
N ILE A 128 1.27 2.91 -4.00
CA ILE A 128 1.80 3.49 -2.77
C ILE A 128 3.27 3.12 -2.67
N ALA A 129 4.15 4.11 -2.64
CA ALA A 129 5.59 3.93 -2.55
C ALA A 129 6.11 4.37 -1.18
N TYR A 130 6.97 3.54 -0.58
CA TYR A 130 7.67 3.79 0.67
C TYR A 130 9.18 3.74 0.45
N LYS A 131 9.93 4.39 1.34
CA LYS A 131 11.39 4.32 1.41
C LYS A 131 11.79 3.72 2.74
N LEU A 132 12.48 2.57 2.72
CA LEU A 132 13.06 1.97 3.93
C LEU A 132 14.41 2.62 4.28
N LYS A 133 15.23 2.84 3.24
CA LYS A 133 16.51 3.58 3.21
C LYS A 133 16.54 4.38 1.90
N GLU A 134 17.54 5.24 1.71
CA GLU A 134 17.66 6.09 0.50
C GLU A 134 17.46 5.29 -0.81
N ASP A 135 18.04 4.07 -0.87
CA ASP A 135 18.02 3.22 -2.08
C ASP A 135 17.00 2.08 -2.04
N THR A 136 16.19 1.97 -0.98
CA THR A 136 15.25 0.84 -0.82
C THR A 136 13.81 1.28 -0.96
N LEU A 137 13.25 1.03 -2.16
CA LEU A 137 11.84 1.26 -2.47
C LEU A 137 10.97 0.02 -2.24
N ILE A 138 9.83 0.25 -1.58
CA ILE A 138 8.75 -0.72 -1.41
C ILE A 138 7.52 -0.14 -2.10
N GLN A 139 6.90 -0.92 -2.98
CA GLN A 139 5.71 -0.51 -3.72
C GLN A 139 4.57 -1.47 -3.47
N LEU A 140 3.43 -0.92 -3.10
CA LEU A 140 2.16 -1.62 -3.03
C LEU A 140 1.29 -1.19 -4.20
N VAL A 141 0.70 -2.17 -4.91
CA VAL A 141 -0.15 -1.93 -6.07
C VAL A 141 -1.56 -2.45 -5.78
N TYR A 142 -2.54 -1.57 -5.97
CA TYR A 142 -3.97 -1.85 -5.76
C TYR A 142 -4.76 -1.46 -7.01
N PHE A 143 -5.95 -2.04 -7.15
CA PHE A 143 -6.99 -1.50 -8.03
C PHE A 143 -8.14 -0.95 -7.18
N VAL A 144 -8.51 0.30 -7.41
CA VAL A 144 -9.62 0.98 -6.72
C VAL A 144 -10.77 1.14 -7.70
N GLU A 145 -11.91 0.54 -7.40
CA GLU A 145 -13.14 0.73 -8.18
C GLU A 145 -13.92 1.91 -7.60
N ASN A 146 -13.88 3.07 -8.28
CA ASN A 146 -14.59 4.27 -7.87
C ASN A 146 -16.03 4.26 -8.41
N GLN A 147 -17.00 3.99 -7.54
CA GLN A 147 -18.42 4.01 -7.88
C GLN A 147 -19.13 5.07 -7.04
N LYS A 148 -19.42 6.23 -7.65
CA LYS A 148 -20.33 7.19 -7.04
C LYS A 148 -21.73 6.57 -6.98
N LEU A 149 -22.28 6.49 -5.78
CA LEU A 149 -23.69 6.16 -5.59
C LEU A 149 -24.53 7.24 -6.28
N ILE A 150 -25.31 6.85 -7.28
CA ILE A 150 -26.31 7.74 -7.87
C ILE A 150 -27.36 7.95 -6.78
N GLN A 151 -27.46 9.15 -6.20
CA GLN A 151 -28.64 9.50 -5.42
C GLN A 151 -29.82 9.53 -6.40
N TYR A 152 -30.74 8.57 -6.29
CA TYR A 152 -32.03 8.68 -6.94
C TYR A 152 -32.77 9.87 -6.30
N GLU A 153 -32.80 11.01 -6.99
CA GLU A 153 -33.78 12.04 -6.67
C GLU A 153 -35.17 11.40 -6.71
N GLN A 154 -35.93 11.54 -5.62
CA GLN A 154 -37.31 11.08 -5.56
C GLN A 154 -38.12 11.81 -6.62
N ILE A 155 -38.33 11.17 -7.78
CA ILE A 155 -39.39 11.54 -8.70
C ILE A 155 -40.70 11.23 -7.98
N ASN A 156 -41.20 12.22 -7.25
CA ASN A 156 -42.56 12.21 -6.71
C ASN A 156 -43.51 11.98 -7.89
N HIS A 157 -44.11 10.79 -7.94
CA HIS A 157 -45.23 10.48 -8.81
C HIS A 157 -46.36 11.48 -8.54
N SER A 158 -46.48 12.48 -9.40
CA SER A 158 -47.70 13.24 -9.57
C SER A 158 -48.81 12.24 -9.87
N LYS A 159 -49.75 12.08 -8.94
CA LYS A 159 -50.95 11.26 -9.10
C LYS A 159 -51.63 11.62 -10.42
N VAL A 160 -51.71 10.66 -11.32
CA VAL A 160 -52.65 10.68 -12.43
C VAL A 160 -54.04 10.53 -11.81
N ASN A 161 -54.78 11.62 -11.68
CA ASN A 161 -56.22 11.55 -11.48
C ASN A 161 -56.84 11.25 -12.84
N ILE A 162 -57.21 9.99 -13.03
CA ILE A 162 -58.16 9.59 -14.06
C ILE A 162 -59.54 9.83 -13.43
N GLU A 163 -60.21 10.91 -13.82
CA GLU A 163 -61.65 11.04 -13.58
C GLU A 163 -62.36 10.33 -14.74
N GLU A 164 -62.96 9.18 -14.44
CA GLU A 164 -64.04 8.60 -15.24
C GLU A 164 -65.39 9.08 -14.69
N ASN A 165 -66.23 9.53 -15.63
CA ASN A 165 -67.65 9.94 -15.57
C ASN A 165 -67.99 11.38 -15.22
#